data_AF-A0A846EMY6-F1
#
_entry.id   AF-A0A846EMY6-F1
#
_cell.length_a   1.000
_cell.length_b   1.000
_cell.length_c   1.000
_cell.angle_alpha   90.00
_cell.angle_beta   90.00
_cell.angle_gamma   90.00
#
_symmetry.space_group_name_H-M   'P 1'
#
loop_
_entity.id
_entity.type
_entity.pdbx_description
1 polymer ?
#
loop_
_entity_poly.entity_id
_entity_poly.type
_entity_poly.pdbx_seq_one_letter_code
_entity_poly.pdbx_strand_id
1 'polypeptide(L)' 'MKRYIPFIVIGTILFIVGGDKVFPGAVGQMSYQVRNSINNTLMGAFPKWERQTNPYERTEKQLEETESNR' A
#
# COMPACT_ATOMS: atom_id res chain seq x y z
N MET A 1 -22.99 -5.54 -27.70
CA MET A 1 -21.66 -5.31 -27.08
C MET A 1 -21.70 -4.36 -25.89
N LYS A 2 -22.32 -3.17 -25.97
CA LYS A 2 -22.37 -2.18 -24.87
C LYS A 2 -22.96 -2.69 -23.53
N ARG A 3 -23.88 -3.65 -23.57
CA ARG A 3 -24.55 -4.21 -22.37
C ARG A 3 -23.64 -5.10 -21.51
N TYR A 4 -22.54 -5.62 -22.06
CA TYR A 4 -21.60 -6.49 -21.33
C TYR A 4 -20.39 -5.75 -20.77
N ILE A 5 -20.14 -4.52 -21.23
CA ILE A 5 -19.08 -3.65 -20.70
C ILE A 5 -19.09 -3.55 -19.18
N PRO A 6 -20.23 -3.30 -18.49
CA PRO A 6 -20.22 -3.24 -17.03
C PRO A 6 -19.78 -4.55 -16.38
N PHE A 7 -20.20 -5.70 -16.91
CA PHE A 7 -19.79 -7.01 -16.38
C PHE A 7 -18.32 -7.30 -16.59
N ILE A 8 -17.77 -6.91 -17.75
CA ILE A 8 -16.33 -7.05 -18.04
C ILE A 8 -15.54 -6.19 -17.05
N VAL A 9 -15.95 -4.94 -16.84
CA VAL A 9 -15.28 -4.03 -15.90
C VAL A 9 -15.33 -4.58 -14.47
N ILE A 10 -16.48 -5.04 -14.02
CA ILE A 10 -16.64 -5.65 -12.69
C ILE A 10 -15.76 -6.91 -12.56
N GLY A 11 -15.77 -7.77 -13.58
CA GLY A 11 -14.93 -8.97 -13.61
C GLY A 11 -13.45 -8.65 -13.54
N THR A 12 -12.99 -7.63 -14.26
CA THR A 12 -11.60 -7.15 -14.20
C THR A 12 -11.25 -6.61 -12.82
N ILE A 13 -12.13 -5.84 -12.18
CA ILE A 13 -11.89 -5.33 -10.82
C ILE A 13 -11.78 -6.50 -9.83
N LEU A 14 -12.70 -7.47 -9.89
CA LEU A 14 -12.67 -8.65 -9.03
C LEU A 14 -11.41 -9.49 -9.27
N PHE A 15 -10.97 -9.64 -10.52
CA PHE A 15 -9.72 -10.33 -10.86
C PHE A 15 -8.51 -9.60 -10.27
N ILE A 16 -8.45 -8.27 -10.38
CA ILE A 16 -7.35 -7.50 -9.79
C ILE A 16 -7.40 -7.61 -8.26
N VAL A 17 -8.57 -7.55 -7.61
CA VAL A 17 -8.72 -7.51 -6.13
C VAL A 17 -8.65 -8.87 -5.45
N GLY A 18 -8.98 -9.98 -6.15
CA GLY A 18 -9.00 -11.32 -5.56
C GLY A 18 -8.47 -12.46 -6.45
N GLY A 19 -7.93 -12.17 -7.63
CA GLY A 19 -7.51 -13.19 -8.60
C GLY A 19 -6.41 -14.12 -8.10
N ASP A 20 -5.50 -13.64 -7.26
CA ASP A 20 -4.40 -14.41 -6.66
C ASP A 20 -4.89 -15.46 -5.67
N LYS A 21 -6.00 -15.19 -4.98
CA LYS A 21 -6.63 -16.11 -4.04
C LYS A 21 -7.51 -17.16 -4.71
N VAL A 22 -8.05 -16.84 -5.88
CA VAL A 22 -8.99 -17.72 -6.62
C VAL A 22 -8.27 -18.57 -7.65
N PHE A 23 -7.27 -18.02 -8.34
CA PHE A 23 -6.56 -18.70 -9.42
C PHE A 23 -5.15 -19.10 -8.99
N PRO A 24 -4.84 -20.40 -8.87
CA PRO A 24 -3.49 -20.87 -8.60
C PRO A 24 -2.57 -20.74 -9.82
N GLY A 25 -1.26 -20.65 -9.59
CA GLY A 25 -0.25 -20.64 -10.65
C GLY A 25 -0.03 -19.28 -11.33
N ALA A 26 0.31 -19.30 -12.63
CA ALA A 26 0.72 -18.11 -13.38
C ALA A 26 -0.37 -17.03 -13.45
N VAL A 27 -1.65 -17.44 -13.47
CA VAL A 27 -2.79 -16.51 -13.53
C VAL A 27 -2.94 -15.71 -12.23
N GLY A 28 -2.76 -16.36 -11.08
CA GLY A 28 -2.73 -15.69 -9.79
C GLY A 28 -1.55 -14.73 -9.66
N GLN A 29 -0.36 -15.13 -10.11
CA GLN A 29 0.84 -14.28 -10.10
C GLN A 29 0.67 -12.99 -10.90
N MET A 30 0.01 -13.06 -12.07
CA MET A 30 -0.30 -11.86 -12.86
C MET A 30 -1.18 -10.87 -12.09
N SER A 31 -2.21 -11.34 -11.39
CA SER A 31 -3.07 -10.46 -10.59
C SER A 31 -2.30 -9.79 -9.43
N TYR A 32 -1.38 -10.52 -8.79
CA TYR A 32 -0.52 -10.00 -7.74
C TYR A 32 0.43 -8.92 -8.29
N GLN A 33 1.03 -9.17 -9.46
CA GLN A 33 1.92 -8.21 -10.12
C GLN A 33 1.19 -6.92 -10.51
N VAL A 34 -0.04 -7.04 -11.01
CA VAL A 34 -0.90 -5.89 -11.34
C VAL A 34 -1.19 -5.06 -10.09
N ARG A 35 -1.56 -5.69 -8.96
CA ARG A 35 -1.73 -4.96 -7.69
C ARG A 35 -0.47 -4.22 -7.27
N ASN A 36 0.68 -4.89 -7.37
CA ASN A 36 1.94 -4.30 -6.93
C ASN A 36 2.37 -3.12 -7.81
N SER A 37 2.15 -3.23 -9.13
CA SER A 37 2.36 -2.14 -10.08
C SER A 37 1.44 -0.94 -9.80
N ILE A 38 0.15 -1.19 -9.53
CA ILE A 38 -0.81 -0.15 -9.13
C ILE A 38 -0.35 0.51 -7.83
N ASN A 39 0.03 -0.28 -6.83
CA ASN A 39 0.44 0.25 -5.53
C ASN A 39 1.70 1.11 -5.63
N ASN A 40 2.72 0.65 -6.39
CA ASN A 40 3.93 1.44 -6.63
C ASN A 40 3.65 2.71 -7.42
N THR A 41 2.74 2.66 -8.38
CA THR A 41 2.31 3.85 -9.14
C THR A 41 1.60 4.85 -8.22
N LEU A 42 0.71 4.40 -7.36
CA LEU A 42 0.00 5.25 -6.40
C LEU A 42 0.95 5.80 -5.31
N MET A 43 1.85 4.97 -4.77
CA MET A 43 2.85 5.41 -3.81
C MET A 43 3.83 6.46 -4.39
N GLY A 44 4.08 6.42 -5.70
CA GLY A 44 4.88 7.43 -6.39
C GLY A 44 4.08 8.68 -6.81
N ALA A 45 2.75 8.57 -6.93
CA ALA A 45 1.87 9.67 -7.34
C ALA A 45 1.49 10.60 -6.18
N PHE A 46 1.60 10.16 -4.93
CA PHE A 46 1.37 10.97 -3.76
C PHE A 46 2.69 11.27 -3.03
N PRO A 47 2.92 12.50 -2.56
CA PRO A 47 4.10 12.79 -1.76
C PRO A 47 4.09 11.88 -0.53
N LYS A 48 5.23 11.23 -0.25
CA LYS A 48 5.39 10.43 0.96
C LYS A 48 5.05 11.33 2.15
N TRP A 49 4.08 10.93 2.97
CA TRP A 49 3.87 11.56 4.26
C TRP A 49 5.09 11.23 5.12
N GLU A 50 6.06 12.13 5.10
CA GLU A 50 7.19 12.11 6.03
C GLU A 50 6.68 12.74 7.33
N ARG A 51 6.71 11.97 8.44
CA ARG A 51 6.33 12.53 9.76
C ARG A 51 7.28 13.68 10.06
N GLN A 52 6.74 14.90 10.15
CA GLN A 52 7.52 16.10 10.53
C GLN A 52 8.04 16.07 11.98
N THR A 53 7.53 15.17 12.82
CA THR A 53 7.89 15.07 14.24
C THR A 53 8.93 13.98 14.47
N ASN A 54 10.05 14.33 15.12
CA ASN A 54 11.06 13.37 15.59
C ASN A 54 10.38 12.38 16.56
N PRO A 55 10.29 11.07 16.23
CA PRO A 55 9.61 10.09 17.06
C PRO A 55 10.29 9.89 18.43
N TYR A 56 11.55 10.30 18.57
CA TYR A 56 12.34 10.16 19.79
C TYR A 56 12.39 11.43 20.63
N GLU A 57 11.71 12.51 20.24
CA GLU A 57 11.75 13.80 20.96
C GLU A 57 11.35 13.65 22.44
N ARG A 58 10.40 12.74 22.75
CA ARG A 58 10.03 12.43 24.15
C ARG A 58 11.15 11.71 24.90
N THR A 59 11.86 10.81 24.25
CA THR A 59 12.94 10.03 24.85
C THR A 59 14.17 10.90 25.08
N GLU A 60 14.51 11.75 24.10
CA GLU A 60 15.61 12.71 24.19
C GLU A 60 15.42 13.67 25.38
N LYS A 61 14.20 14.21 25.57
CA LYS A 61 13.88 15.06 26.73
C LYS A 61 14.04 14.34 28.07
N GLN A 62 13.60 13.10 28.16
CA GLN A 62 13.74 12.32 29.40
C GLN A 62 15.20 11.97 29.72
N LEU A 63 16.02 11.71 28.69
CA LEU A 63 17.45 11.50 28.86
C LEU A 63 18.14 12.78 29.34
N GLU A 64 17.82 13.93 28.74
CA GLU A 64 18.36 15.22 29.13
C GLU A 64 17.99 15.60 30.58
N GLU A 65 16.73 15.37 30.99
CA GLU A 65 16.30 15.57 32.38
C GLU A 65 16.99 14.62 33.37
N THR A 66 17.29 13.39 32.96
CA THR A 66 17.98 12.39 33.80
C THR A 66 19.47 12.67 33.93
N GLU A 67 20.11 13.12 32.84
CA GLU A 67 21.53 13.47 32.80
C GLU A 67 21.82 14.83 33.47
N SER A 68 20.92 15.80 33.34
CA SER A 68 21.04 17.11 34.00
C SER A 68 20.80 17.07 35.52
N ASN A 69 20.12 16.05 36.03
CA ASN A 69 19.78 15.90 37.45
C ASN A 69 20.75 14.94 38.18
N ARG A 70 21.87 14.59 37.53
CA ARG A 70 22.96 13.78 38.07
C ARG A 70 24.19 14.64 38.32
#